data_AF-A0A2R7T5Z5-F1
#
_entry.id   AF-A0A2R7T5Z5-F1
#
_cell.length_a   1.000
_cell.length_b   1.000
_cell.length_c   1.000
_cell.angle_alpha   90.00
_cell.angle_beta   90.00
_cell.angle_gamma   90.00
#
_symmetry.space_group_name_H-M   'P 1'
#
loop_
_entity.id
_entity.type
_entity.pdbx_description
1 polymer ?
#
loop_
_entity_poly.entity_id
_entity_poly.type
_entity_poly.pdbx_seq_one_letter_code
_entity_poly.pdbx_strand_id
1 'polypeptide(L)'
;MTLTWAAVTGAASYEVSRATSATGSYTALASGLTALTYADTALTNGSTYFYKVGARNTAGVTLSDPISATPAGAGGGGGGSSNCTLTLDTTSDWGSGQVLRLLLSNADTTPITGWSVSFTESTPVTVTNSWSGSVAVTGNKVSFTPASWNSTVAGGGSIDAGMQLSYSGAKPTPSAVVMTGASCQVVIK
;
A
#
# COMPACT_ATOMS: atom_id res chain seq x y z
N MET A 1 -5.72 -0.28 -10.87
CA MET A 1 -4.69 -1.01 -11.63
C MET A 1 -4.88 -0.72 -13.11
N THR A 2 -3.81 -0.46 -13.85
CA THR A 2 -3.91 -0.17 -15.30
C THR A 2 -3.35 -1.33 -16.10
N LEU A 3 -4.17 -1.89 -17.00
CA LEU A 3 -3.75 -2.89 -17.98
C LEU A 3 -3.42 -2.19 -19.29
N THR A 4 -2.34 -2.61 -19.94
CA THR A 4 -1.94 -2.18 -21.27
C THR A 4 -1.64 -3.39 -22.14
N TRP A 5 -2.02 -3.35 -23.42
CA TRP A 5 -1.77 -4.43 -24.37
C TRP A 5 -1.32 -3.89 -25.72
N ALA A 6 -0.70 -4.74 -26.53
CA ALA A 6 -0.31 -4.41 -27.89
C ALA A 6 -1.52 -4.45 -28.84
N ALA A 7 -1.50 -3.63 -29.89
CA ALA A 7 -2.50 -3.70 -30.93
C ALA A 7 -2.41 -5.03 -31.70
N VAL A 8 -3.54 -5.66 -31.96
CA VAL A 8 -3.68 -6.86 -32.78
C VAL A 8 -4.19 -6.48 -34.16
N THR A 9 -3.44 -6.84 -35.20
CA THR A 9 -3.83 -6.58 -36.59
C THR A 9 -5.19 -7.19 -36.92
N GLY A 10 -6.11 -6.38 -37.48
CA GLY A 10 -7.45 -6.82 -37.84
C GLY A 10 -8.45 -6.86 -36.68
N ALA A 11 -8.06 -6.47 -35.46
CA ALA A 11 -8.99 -6.22 -34.37
C ALA A 11 -9.69 -4.87 -34.54
N ALA A 12 -11.02 -4.86 -34.45
CA ALA A 12 -11.84 -3.65 -34.48
C ALA A 12 -12.04 -3.05 -33.08
N SER A 13 -12.01 -3.88 -32.03
CA SER A 13 -12.12 -3.46 -30.63
C SER A 13 -11.56 -4.51 -29.68
N TYR A 14 -11.49 -4.18 -28.39
CA TYR A 14 -11.07 -5.07 -27.32
C TYR A 14 -12.15 -5.21 -26.25
N GLU A 15 -12.12 -6.35 -25.57
CA GLU A 15 -12.84 -6.59 -24.32
C GLU A 15 -11.88 -7.01 -23.21
N VAL A 16 -12.16 -6.60 -21.98
CA VAL A 16 -11.37 -6.96 -20.81
C VAL A 16 -12.27 -7.75 -19.88
N SER A 17 -11.82 -8.93 -19.47
CA SER A 17 -12.53 -9.79 -18.52
C SER A 17 -11.65 -10.15 -17.33
N ARG A 18 -12.27 -10.37 -16.17
CA ARG A 18 -11.60 -10.64 -14.89
C ARG A 18 -12.18 -11.86 -14.18
N ALA A 19 -11.34 -12.62 -13.50
CA ALA A 19 -11.69 -13.71 -12.60
C ALA A 19 -10.87 -13.64 -11.29
N THR A 20 -11.32 -14.37 -10.27
CA THR A 20 -10.58 -14.58 -9.00
C THR A 20 -9.74 -15.86 -9.00
N SER A 21 -9.77 -16.64 -10.08
CA SER A 21 -8.95 -17.83 -10.30
C SER A 21 -8.51 -17.90 -11.76
N ALA A 22 -7.28 -18.38 -12.01
CA ALA A 22 -6.72 -18.53 -13.36
C ALA A 22 -7.61 -19.38 -14.28
N THR A 23 -8.21 -20.43 -13.73
CA THR A 23 -9.06 -21.40 -14.43
C THR A 23 -10.55 -21.21 -14.14
N GLY A 24 -10.90 -20.12 -13.44
CA GLY A 24 -12.27 -19.82 -13.04
C GLY A 24 -13.13 -19.24 -14.17
N SER A 25 -14.37 -18.89 -13.83
CA SER A 25 -15.25 -18.15 -14.72
C SER A 25 -14.83 -16.68 -14.78
N TYR A 26 -14.68 -16.14 -15.99
CA TYR A 26 -14.33 -14.74 -16.23
C TYR A 26 -15.59 -13.92 -16.46
N THR A 27 -15.66 -12.75 -15.81
CA THR A 27 -16.72 -11.76 -16.02
C THR A 27 -16.17 -10.62 -16.87
N ALA A 28 -16.92 -10.22 -17.89
CA ALA A 28 -16.57 -9.06 -18.71
C ALA A 28 -16.66 -7.77 -17.87
N LEU A 29 -15.58 -6.98 -17.88
CA LEU A 29 -15.51 -5.67 -17.24
C LEU A 29 -15.82 -4.54 -18.22
N ALA A 30 -15.35 -4.69 -19.46
CA ALA A 30 -15.56 -3.73 -20.54
C ALA A 30 -15.49 -4.42 -21.90
N SER A 31 -16.16 -3.84 -22.89
CA SER A 31 -16.16 -4.29 -24.28
C SER A 31 -16.20 -3.09 -25.23
N GLY A 32 -15.86 -3.29 -26.50
CA GLY A 32 -15.86 -2.23 -27.50
C GLY A 32 -14.73 -1.21 -27.34
N LEU A 33 -13.68 -1.54 -26.60
CA LEU A 33 -12.55 -0.64 -26.35
C LEU A 33 -11.73 -0.45 -27.63
N THR A 34 -11.49 0.79 -28.02
CA THR A 34 -10.53 1.13 -29.09
C THR A 34 -9.18 1.57 -28.53
N ALA A 35 -9.15 2.00 -27.26
CA ALA A 35 -7.93 2.26 -26.52
C ALA A 35 -7.20 0.94 -26.20
N LEU A 36 -5.87 1.00 -26.17
CA LEU A 36 -4.99 -0.14 -25.82
C LEU A 36 -4.67 -0.20 -24.32
N THR A 37 -5.54 0.40 -23.51
CA THR A 37 -5.40 0.50 -22.07
C THR A 37 -6.76 0.44 -21.39
N TYR A 38 -6.80 -0.12 -20.19
CA TYR A 38 -7.99 -0.12 -19.33
C TYR A 38 -7.59 0.01 -17.87
N ALA A 39 -8.24 0.93 -17.16
CA ALA A 39 -8.06 1.10 -15.72
C ALA A 39 -9.17 0.34 -14.97
N ASP A 40 -8.81 -0.74 -14.29
CA ASP A 40 -9.70 -1.41 -13.34
C ASP A 40 -9.53 -0.78 -11.95
N THR A 41 -10.60 -0.14 -11.49
CA THR A 41 -10.69 0.55 -10.20
C THR A 41 -11.52 -0.20 -9.17
N ALA A 42 -12.27 -1.23 -9.57
CA ALA A 42 -13.17 -1.99 -8.70
C ALA A 42 -12.46 -3.22 -8.12
N LEU A 43 -11.34 -2.98 -7.43
CA LEU A 43 -10.42 -4.01 -6.95
C LEU A 43 -10.19 -3.94 -5.46
N THR A 44 -10.10 -5.11 -4.83
CA THR A 44 -9.65 -5.26 -3.46
C THR A 44 -8.14 -5.45 -3.44
N ASN A 45 -7.41 -4.56 -2.76
CA ASN A 45 -5.97 -4.68 -2.59
C ASN A 45 -5.60 -5.99 -1.86
N GLY A 46 -4.46 -6.58 -2.23
CA GLY A 46 -4.01 -7.88 -1.72
C GLY A 46 -4.78 -9.09 -2.28
N SER A 47 -5.91 -8.89 -2.97
CA SER A 47 -6.58 -9.96 -3.70
C SER A 47 -5.95 -10.13 -5.07
N THR A 48 -5.59 -11.36 -5.41
CA THR A 48 -5.09 -11.70 -6.75
C THR A 48 -6.26 -11.83 -7.71
N TYR A 49 -6.18 -11.10 -8.82
CA TYR A 49 -7.13 -11.16 -9.92
C TYR A 49 -6.44 -11.64 -11.17
N PHE A 50 -7.18 -12.31 -12.04
CA PHE A 50 -6.72 -12.82 -13.32
C PHE A 50 -7.48 -12.12 -14.43
N TYR A 51 -6.77 -11.62 -15.43
CA TYR A 51 -7.33 -10.84 -16.53
C TYR A 51 -7.08 -11.51 -17.86
N LYS A 52 -8.06 -11.39 -18.75
CA LYS A 52 -7.92 -11.72 -20.17
C LYS A 52 -8.34 -10.52 -21.00
N VAL A 53 -7.61 -10.29 -22.09
CA VAL A 53 -7.97 -9.31 -23.11
C VAL A 53 -8.41 -10.06 -24.35
N GLY A 54 -9.61 -9.75 -24.83
CA GLY A 54 -10.17 -10.30 -26.06
C GLY A 54 -10.04 -9.31 -27.21
N ALA A 55 -9.39 -9.71 -28.30
CA ALA A 55 -9.39 -8.96 -29.55
C ALA A 55 -10.64 -9.35 -30.36
N ARG A 56 -11.45 -8.37 -30.74
CA ARG A 56 -12.74 -8.57 -31.42
C ARG A 56 -12.73 -8.00 -32.83
N ASN A 57 -13.28 -8.75 -33.78
CA ASN A 57 -13.62 -8.29 -35.13
C ASN A 57 -14.93 -8.93 -35.61
N THR A 58 -15.23 -8.81 -36.91
CA THR A 58 -16.44 -9.38 -37.51
C THR A 58 -16.50 -10.90 -37.48
N ALA A 59 -15.36 -11.58 -37.34
CA ALA A 59 -15.28 -13.04 -37.25
C ALA A 59 -15.45 -13.59 -35.83
N GLY A 60 -15.33 -12.74 -34.80
CA GLY A 60 -15.52 -13.14 -33.40
C GLY A 60 -14.53 -12.50 -32.44
N VAL A 61 -14.28 -13.19 -31.31
CA VAL A 61 -13.31 -12.77 -30.29
C VAL A 61 -12.24 -13.84 -30.10
N THR A 62 -10.99 -13.42 -30.03
CA THR A 62 -9.87 -14.25 -29.58
C THR A 62 -9.36 -13.72 -28.24
N LEU A 63 -9.36 -14.56 -27.21
CA LEU A 63 -8.90 -14.21 -25.87
C LEU A 63 -7.40 -14.50 -25.70
N SER A 64 -6.72 -13.66 -24.92
CA SER A 64 -5.36 -13.91 -24.45
C SER A 64 -5.30 -15.06 -23.43
N ASP A 65 -4.08 -15.53 -23.17
CA ASP A 65 -3.77 -16.23 -21.93
C ASP A 65 -4.00 -15.30 -20.72
N PRO A 66 -4.36 -15.86 -19.55
CA PRO A 66 -4.61 -15.05 -18.37
C PRO A 66 -3.32 -14.49 -17.78
N ILE A 67 -3.34 -13.21 -17.43
CA ILE A 67 -2.30 -12.58 -16.63
C ILE A 67 -2.83 -12.31 -15.22
N SER A 68 -2.01 -12.57 -14.19
CA SER A 68 -2.36 -12.22 -12.82
C SER A 68 -1.89 -10.83 -12.46
N ALA A 69 -2.70 -10.12 -11.69
CA ALA A 69 -2.30 -8.92 -11.00
C ALA A 69 -2.87 -8.93 -9.59
N THR A 70 -2.01 -8.69 -8.61
CA THR A 70 -2.39 -8.46 -7.22
C THR A 70 -2.18 -6.99 -6.97
N PRO A 71 -3.24 -6.16 -6.97
CA PRO A 71 -3.10 -4.76 -6.61
C PRO A 71 -2.49 -4.71 -5.22
N ALA A 72 -1.23 -4.30 -5.15
CA ALA A 72 -0.67 -3.85 -3.90
C ALA A 72 -1.39 -2.55 -3.58
N GLY A 73 -2.12 -2.53 -2.47
CA GLY A 73 -2.49 -1.24 -1.93
C GLY A 73 -1.20 -0.51 -1.59
N ALA A 74 -1.07 0.75 -2.03
CA ALA A 74 -0.72 1.73 -1.01
C ALA A 74 -1.77 1.53 0.08
N GLY A 75 -1.35 1.13 1.29
CA GLY A 75 -2.18 0.47 2.28
C GLY A 75 -3.60 1.04 2.39
N GLY A 76 -4.59 0.16 2.25
CA GLY A 76 -5.96 0.49 1.84
C GLY A 76 -6.74 1.49 2.72
N GLY A 77 -7.75 2.08 2.08
CA GLY A 77 -9.12 2.09 2.58
C GLY A 77 -9.42 2.87 3.86
N GLY A 78 -9.09 4.15 3.87
CA GLY A 78 -9.71 5.19 4.69
C GLY A 78 -9.64 6.49 3.87
N GLY A 79 -10.43 7.52 4.18
CA GLY A 79 -10.32 8.81 3.50
C GLY A 79 -8.91 9.39 3.66
N GLY A 80 -7.98 9.03 2.77
CA GLY A 80 -6.58 9.29 2.97
C GLY A 80 -6.17 10.60 2.35
N SER A 81 -5.61 11.48 3.17
CA SER A 81 -4.86 12.65 2.71
C SER A 81 -3.76 12.24 1.73
N SER A 82 -3.60 13.00 0.65
CA SER A 82 -2.44 12.89 -0.24
C SER A 82 -1.37 13.93 0.11
N ASN A 83 -1.77 14.95 0.87
CA ASN A 83 -0.88 15.95 1.44
C ASN A 83 -0.67 15.67 2.93
N CYS A 84 0.00 14.57 3.22
CA CYS A 84 0.40 14.22 4.57
C CYS A 84 1.86 13.78 4.61
N THR A 85 2.49 13.92 5.77
CA THR A 85 3.89 13.52 5.99
C THR A 85 3.97 12.57 7.17
N LEU A 86 4.60 11.42 6.96
CA LEU A 86 5.01 10.50 8.02
C LEU A 86 6.51 10.63 8.23
N THR A 87 6.93 11.15 9.39
CA THR A 87 8.33 11.28 9.76
C THR A 87 8.72 10.19 10.76
N LEU A 88 9.75 9.43 10.41
CA LEU A 88 10.48 8.54 11.32
C LEU A 88 11.75 9.27 11.77
N ASP A 89 11.90 9.50 13.06
CA ASP A 89 12.98 10.32 13.61
C ASP A 89 13.56 9.65 14.86
N THR A 90 14.86 9.31 14.84
CA THR A 90 15.54 8.83 16.05
C THR A 90 15.85 10.01 16.95
N THR A 91 14.97 10.29 17.92
CA THR A 91 15.11 11.47 18.80
C THR A 91 16.14 11.28 19.92
N SER A 92 16.52 10.04 20.22
CA SER A 92 17.57 9.72 21.20
C SER A 92 18.17 8.34 20.90
N ASP A 93 19.47 8.21 21.11
CA ASP A 93 20.24 6.99 20.91
C ASP A 93 21.36 6.93 21.96
N TRP A 94 21.50 5.79 22.64
CA TRP A 94 22.54 5.57 23.66
C TRP A 94 23.42 4.35 23.36
N GLY A 95 23.48 3.92 22.10
CA GLY A 95 24.37 2.86 21.63
C GLY A 95 23.91 1.42 21.86
N SER A 96 22.98 1.17 22.80
CA SER A 96 22.32 -0.13 23.01
C SER A 96 20.80 -0.07 22.90
N GLY A 97 20.28 1.13 22.66
CA GLY A 97 18.87 1.38 22.41
C GLY A 97 18.65 2.77 21.87
N GLN A 98 17.47 2.96 21.30
CA GLN A 98 17.04 4.20 20.69
C GLN A 98 15.57 4.49 20.97
N VAL A 99 15.21 5.75 20.86
CA VAL A 99 13.84 6.22 20.76
C VAL A 99 13.56 6.58 19.31
N LEU A 100 12.62 5.87 18.69
CA LEU A 100 12.13 6.16 17.34
C LEU A 100 10.74 6.80 17.42
N ARG A 101 10.63 8.04 16.98
CA ARG A 101 9.39 8.81 16.89
C ARG A 101 8.73 8.60 15.53
N LEU A 102 7.40 8.47 15.54
CA LEU A 102 6.51 8.47 14.39
C LEU A 102 5.64 9.73 14.47
N LEU A 103 5.93 10.71 13.62
CA LEU A 103 5.11 11.92 13.50
C LEU A 103 4.30 11.86 12.20
N LEU A 104 2.99 11.66 12.32
CA LEU A 104 2.07 11.70 11.20
C LEU A 104 1.35 13.05 11.16
N SER A 105 1.57 13.84 10.13
CA SER A 105 0.94 15.14 9.92
C SER A 105 0.04 15.12 8.70
N ASN A 106 -1.19 15.61 8.84
CA ASN A 106 -2.18 15.71 7.77
C ASN A 106 -2.41 17.17 7.42
N ALA A 107 -1.96 17.62 6.25
CA ALA A 107 -2.17 18.99 5.78
C ALA A 107 -3.46 19.16 4.96
N ASP A 108 -4.12 18.07 4.57
CA ASP A 108 -5.43 18.12 3.92
C ASP A 108 -6.55 18.35 4.94
N THR A 109 -7.76 18.64 4.46
CA THR A 109 -8.97 18.74 5.29
C THR A 109 -9.64 17.39 5.53
N THR A 110 -9.30 16.37 4.73
CA THR A 110 -9.86 15.02 4.83
C THR A 110 -9.18 14.24 5.97
N PRO A 111 -9.92 13.73 6.98
CA PRO A 111 -9.33 12.98 8.07
C PRO A 111 -8.74 11.64 7.63
N ILE A 112 -7.48 11.36 7.99
CA ILE A 112 -6.85 10.05 7.78
C ILE A 112 -7.42 9.07 8.80
N THR A 113 -8.02 7.97 8.36
CA THR A 113 -8.58 6.93 9.25
C THR A 113 -7.91 5.59 9.00
N GLY A 114 -7.84 4.75 10.04
CA GLY A 114 -7.32 3.37 9.91
C GLY A 114 -5.84 3.31 9.53
N TRP A 115 -5.07 4.31 9.96
CA TRP A 115 -3.64 4.33 9.66
C TRP A 115 -2.88 3.29 10.48
N SER A 116 -1.82 2.77 9.88
CA SER A 116 -0.83 1.92 10.52
C SER A 116 0.47 2.09 9.77
N VAL A 117 1.58 1.74 10.41
CA VAL A 117 2.91 1.89 9.81
C VAL A 117 3.65 0.57 9.95
N SER A 118 4.33 0.14 8.89
CA SER A 118 5.34 -0.90 9.01
C SER A 118 6.60 -0.52 8.25
N PHE A 119 7.74 -0.98 8.74
CA PHE A 119 9.05 -0.71 8.15
C PHE A 119 10.00 -1.85 8.52
N THR A 120 11.15 -1.89 7.85
CA THR A 120 12.21 -2.88 8.11
C THR A 120 13.42 -2.17 8.67
N GLU A 121 13.90 -2.65 9.82
CA GLU A 121 15.15 -2.21 10.41
C GLU A 121 16.36 -2.91 9.77
N SER A 122 17.45 -2.18 9.60
CA SER A 122 18.69 -2.73 9.03
C SER A 122 19.35 -3.78 9.92
N THR A 123 19.12 -3.72 11.24
CA THR A 123 19.56 -4.70 12.23
C THR A 123 18.39 -5.19 13.08
N PRO A 124 18.50 -6.39 13.70
CA PRO A 124 17.46 -6.87 14.61
C PRO A 124 17.26 -5.92 15.79
N VAL A 125 15.98 -5.67 16.11
CA VAL A 125 15.58 -4.82 17.24
C VAL A 125 14.60 -5.57 18.14
N THR A 126 14.53 -5.18 19.40
CA THR A 126 13.48 -5.59 20.33
C THR A 126 12.77 -4.35 20.85
N VAL A 127 11.43 -4.37 20.87
CA VAL A 127 10.65 -3.26 21.46
C VAL A 127 10.72 -3.38 22.97
N THR A 128 11.19 -2.34 23.64
CA THR A 128 11.22 -2.26 25.11
C THR A 128 10.06 -1.42 25.66
N ASN A 129 9.56 -0.46 24.90
CA ASN A 129 8.40 0.35 25.26
C ASN A 129 7.72 0.94 24.00
N SER A 130 6.45 1.33 24.11
CA SER A 130 5.72 2.06 23.07
C SER A 130 4.66 2.98 23.67
N TRP A 131 4.36 4.08 22.98
CA TRP A 131 3.25 4.98 23.34
C TRP A 131 2.41 5.33 22.12
N SER A 132 1.19 5.79 22.36
CA SER A 132 0.23 6.16 21.30
C SER A 132 -0.10 5.00 20.34
N GLY A 133 0.22 3.76 20.70
CA GLY A 133 0.00 2.57 19.90
C GLY A 133 0.77 1.35 20.43
N SER A 134 0.59 0.23 19.75
CA SER A 134 1.28 -1.04 20.02
C SER A 134 2.21 -1.40 18.87
N VAL A 135 3.28 -2.14 19.18
CA VAL A 135 4.30 -2.52 18.20
C VAL A 135 4.53 -4.02 18.21
N ALA A 136 4.58 -4.61 17.03
CA ALA A 136 4.97 -6.00 16.82
C ALA A 136 6.25 -6.06 15.97
N VAL A 137 7.16 -6.96 16.32
CA VAL A 137 8.40 -7.22 15.57
C VAL A 137 8.42 -8.67 15.10
N THR A 138 8.73 -8.89 13.83
CA THR A 138 8.91 -10.23 13.25
C THR A 138 10.13 -10.22 12.34
N GLY A 139 11.19 -10.91 12.73
CA GLY A 139 12.51 -10.69 12.15
C GLY A 139 12.93 -9.24 12.34
N ASN A 140 13.26 -8.54 11.26
CA ASN A 140 13.58 -7.11 11.29
C ASN A 140 12.39 -6.21 10.94
N LYS A 141 11.22 -6.78 10.64
CA LYS A 141 10.02 -6.00 10.32
C LYS A 141 9.36 -5.49 11.59
N VAL A 142 9.21 -4.19 11.70
CA VAL A 142 8.48 -3.50 12.76
C VAL A 142 7.10 -3.11 12.22
N SER A 143 6.04 -3.37 12.98
CA SER A 143 4.67 -3.01 12.63
C SER A 143 4.03 -2.26 13.80
N PHE A 144 3.67 -0.99 13.58
CA PHE A 144 3.04 -0.10 14.55
C PHE A 144 1.54 0.02 14.25
N THR A 145 0.72 -0.19 15.27
CA THR A 145 -0.73 -0.03 15.23
C THR A 145 -1.13 1.08 16.20
N PRO A 146 -1.86 2.12 15.77
CA PRO A 146 -2.29 3.19 16.67
C PRO A 146 -3.25 2.70 17.75
N ALA A 147 -3.34 3.45 18.83
CA ALA A 147 -4.39 3.27 19.81
C ALA A 147 -5.77 3.65 19.23
N SER A 148 -6.84 3.18 19.86
CA SER A 148 -8.20 3.47 19.37
C SER A 148 -8.50 4.97 19.32
N TRP A 149 -8.02 5.74 20.30
CA TRP A 149 -8.26 7.19 20.43
C TRP A 149 -7.50 8.07 19.42
N ASN A 150 -6.44 7.55 18.78
CA ASN A 150 -5.71 8.25 17.73
C ASN A 150 -5.70 7.51 16.38
N SER A 151 -6.63 6.57 16.21
CA SER A 151 -6.85 5.85 14.95
C SER A 151 -7.33 6.75 13.80
N THR A 152 -7.68 8.01 14.10
CA THR A 152 -8.05 9.05 13.15
C THR A 152 -7.19 10.30 13.34
N VAL A 153 -6.60 10.81 12.27
CA VAL A 153 -5.92 12.10 12.22
C VAL A 153 -6.82 13.09 11.49
N ALA A 154 -7.36 14.07 12.21
CA ALA A 154 -8.20 15.11 11.62
C ALA A 154 -7.46 15.86 10.49
N GLY A 155 -8.23 16.50 9.61
CA GLY A 155 -7.66 17.42 8.63
C GLY A 155 -6.94 18.59 9.32
N GLY A 156 -5.74 18.94 8.84
CA GLY A 156 -4.84 19.89 9.51
C GLY A 156 -4.22 19.38 10.82
N GLY A 157 -4.54 18.14 11.23
CA GLY A 157 -4.11 17.56 12.50
C GLY A 157 -2.76 16.84 12.41
N SER A 158 -2.24 16.41 13.55
CA SER A 158 -1.04 15.56 13.62
C SER A 158 -1.10 14.62 14.81
N ILE A 159 -0.47 13.46 14.69
CA ILE A 159 -0.28 12.50 15.77
C ILE A 159 1.21 12.27 16.00
N ASP A 160 1.59 12.33 17.28
CA ASP A 160 2.91 11.97 17.77
C ASP A 160 2.83 10.60 18.49
N ALA A 161 3.57 9.65 17.95
CA ALA A 161 3.68 8.31 18.48
C ALA A 161 5.14 7.86 18.47
N GLY A 162 5.42 6.71 19.07
CA GLY A 162 6.79 6.23 19.05
C GLY A 162 7.00 4.97 19.85
N MET A 163 8.25 4.56 19.83
CA MET A 163 8.71 3.34 20.44
C MET A 163 10.13 3.49 20.96
N GLN A 164 10.43 2.71 21.98
CA GLN A 164 11.78 2.47 22.44
C GLN A 164 12.22 1.09 21.97
N LEU A 165 13.37 1.04 21.32
CA LEU A 165 13.96 -0.17 20.75
C LEU A 165 15.31 -0.43 21.43
N SER A 166 15.58 -1.69 21.78
CA SER A 166 16.94 -2.16 22.08
C SER A 166 17.53 -2.85 20.86
N TYR A 167 18.84 -2.73 20.70
CA TYR A 167 19.60 -3.35 19.61
C TYR A 167 21.04 -3.64 20.05
N SER A 168 21.78 -4.37 19.22
CA SER A 168 23.21 -4.61 19.40
C SER A 168 23.95 -4.40 18.09
N GLY A 169 25.22 -3.98 18.18
CA GLY A 169 26.02 -3.70 17.00
C GLY A 169 25.64 -2.37 16.33
N ALA A 170 25.50 -2.39 15.00
CA ALA A 170 25.23 -1.19 14.23
C ALA A 170 23.84 -0.61 14.54
N LYS A 171 23.75 0.73 14.57
CA LYS A 171 22.50 1.46 14.76
C LYS A 171 21.45 1.02 13.72
N PRO A 172 20.25 0.58 14.14
CA PRO A 172 19.17 0.25 13.23
C PRO A 172 18.72 1.51 12.49
N THR A 173 18.52 1.37 11.18
CA THR A 173 18.02 2.42 10.30
C THR A 173 16.76 1.92 9.59
N PRO A 174 15.62 2.62 9.73
CA PRO A 174 14.38 2.24 9.06
C PRO A 174 14.50 2.29 7.54
N SER A 175 13.83 1.36 6.87
CA SER A 175 13.71 1.29 5.41
C SER A 175 12.39 0.62 5.01
N ALA A 176 12.05 0.62 3.72
CA ALA A 176 10.84 -0.02 3.19
C ALA A 176 9.56 0.36 3.98
N VAL A 177 9.42 1.65 4.30
CA VAL A 177 8.30 2.16 5.10
C VAL A 177 7.02 2.07 4.27
N VAL A 178 6.02 1.41 4.83
CA VAL A 178 4.67 1.28 4.29
C VAL A 178 3.69 1.85 5.31
N MET A 179 2.85 2.77 4.86
CA MET A 179 1.74 3.32 5.63
C MET A 179 0.40 2.85 5.04
N THR A 180 -0.60 2.64 5.90
CA THR A 180 -2.00 2.42 5.51
C THR A 180 -2.85 3.64 5.82
N GLY A 181 -4.04 3.73 5.22
CA GLY A 181 -5.02 4.79 5.52
C GLY A 181 -4.76 6.13 4.82
N ALA A 182 -3.54 6.38 4.33
CA ALA A 182 -3.20 7.54 3.50
C ALA A 182 -1.93 7.30 2.66
N SER A 183 -1.71 8.15 1.65
CA SER A 183 -0.50 8.12 0.80
C SER A 183 0.44 9.27 1.17
N CYS A 184 0.96 9.22 2.39
CA CYS A 184 1.83 10.28 2.91
C CYS A 184 3.24 10.23 2.32
N GLN A 185 3.88 11.38 2.18
CA GLN A 185 5.32 11.45 1.96
C GLN A 185 6.04 10.90 3.20
N VAL A 186 6.98 9.98 3.00
CA VAL A 186 7.80 9.44 4.09
C VAL A 186 9.10 10.25 4.19
N VAL A 187 9.46 10.62 5.42
CA VAL A 187 10.72 11.27 5.76
C VAL A 187 11.41 10.47 6.86
N ILE A 188 12.68 10.12 6.67
CA ILE A 188 13.50 9.43 7.67
C ILE A 188 14.64 10.38 8.05
N LYS A 189 14.88 10.58 9.34
CA LYS A 189 15.89 11.48 9.90
C LYS A 189 16.93 10.75 10.73
#